data_AF-A0A3C2BBS9-F1
#
_entry.id   AF-A0A3C2BBS9-F1
#
_cell.length_a   1.000
_cell.length_b   1.000
_cell.length_c   1.000
_cell.angle_alpha   90.00
_cell.angle_beta   90.00
_cell.angle_gamma   90.00
#
_symmetry.space_group_name_H-M   'P 1'
#
loop_
_entity.id
_entity.type
_entity.pdbx_description
1 polymer ?
#
loop_
_entity_poly.entity_id
_entity_poly.type
_entity_poly.pdbx_seq_one_letter_code
_entity_poly.pdbx_strand_id
1 'polypeptide(L)'
;MDKNYKGFFASAMIFSILASGCSDSGNSSEFSASSSASDTSISVSDESTSSDDTSEDEQPSSSSQSAEIVQLSVKSSGYKSDIKDIFSENDLNPTYSAENEIILKNDSVELKGKGNVKNSDVMITEGGTYKITGTLDDGQIIVNSDEKVWLILDNADISCSDSSPVYIEKSDKTFITLAPDSENTLSDGKEYSSESSSDAVIFSKDNLTLNGTGTLNINANFNEGITSKDDLTITGGTININSVGNAIKGKDCVAVSSAEINITSQADGIKSSNYEEAGKGFIYIYDGTFNINALEDAFQAEQEFIIDGGNINIVSGDGSSSEYVKQHTDDFGFGGFSPQSKKSDTDTATTSETEDSISRKGIKSGSDMYINGGSITADCSSDSIHSNSDITISGGNFELSSGSQAVHADNTLSVKGGNINILKSYEGLEASVINVSDGDVSIVSDDDGFNASDGSSQGAMGQGIDGLEVNISGGTVYVNAEGDGIDSNGTINISGGTVTVDGPSRGGNSSLDSNSGISVDGGTLITV
;
A
#
# COMPACT_ATOMS: atom_id res chain seq x y z
N MET A 1 -52.73 29.68 -9.16
CA MET A 1 -53.51 28.46 -8.85
C MET A 1 -52.97 27.45 -9.83
N ASP A 2 -52.12 26.48 -9.47
CA ASP A 2 -52.26 25.57 -8.34
C ASP A 2 -50.94 25.12 -7.72
N LYS A 3 -51.07 24.71 -6.45
CA LYS A 3 -50.07 24.10 -5.56
C LYS A 3 -50.10 22.58 -5.71
N ASN A 4 -48.96 21.91 -5.43
CA ASN A 4 -48.78 20.79 -4.48
C ASN A 4 -47.45 20.07 -4.83
N TYR A 5 -46.35 20.14 -4.06
CA TYR A 5 -45.98 19.58 -2.74
C TYR A 5 -45.80 18.05 -2.64
N LYS A 6 -44.61 17.68 -2.11
CA LYS A 6 -44.14 16.44 -1.43
C LYS A 6 -43.30 15.48 -2.29
N GLY A 7 -42.16 14.95 -1.84
CA GLY A 7 -41.58 14.96 -0.49
C GLY A 7 -40.09 14.59 -0.45
N PHE A 8 -39.44 15.12 0.59
CA PHE A 8 -38.08 14.84 1.05
C PHE A 8 -38.09 13.54 1.87
N PHE A 9 -37.14 12.63 1.62
CA PHE A 9 -36.75 11.59 2.58
C PHE A 9 -35.41 11.99 3.19
N ALA A 10 -35.44 12.38 4.46
CA ALA A 10 -34.27 12.47 5.33
C ALA A 10 -34.28 11.20 6.19
N SER A 11 -33.24 10.37 6.08
CA SER A 11 -33.03 9.25 6.98
C SER A 11 -31.97 9.66 8.00
N ALA A 12 -32.42 9.91 9.23
CA ALA A 12 -31.58 10.16 10.39
C ALA A 12 -31.31 8.82 11.08
N MET A 13 -30.05 8.39 11.15
CA MET A 13 -29.64 7.30 12.04
C MET A 13 -29.34 7.88 13.42
N ILE A 14 -30.11 7.41 14.40
CA ILE A 14 -29.96 7.72 15.83
C ILE A 14 -29.04 6.65 16.43
N PHE A 15 -27.90 7.07 16.96
CA PHE A 15 -27.01 6.24 17.77
C PHE A 15 -27.54 6.23 19.21
N SER A 16 -28.04 5.09 19.68
CA SER A 16 -28.47 4.90 21.08
C SER A 16 -27.40 4.15 21.88
N ILE A 17 -26.75 4.90 22.78
CA ILE A 17 -25.89 4.39 23.85
C ILE A 17 -26.76 3.69 24.90
N LEU A 18 -26.43 2.45 25.25
CA LEU A 18 -26.92 1.80 26.46
C LEU A 18 -25.73 1.31 27.29
N ALA A 19 -25.41 2.07 28.32
CA ALA A 19 -24.70 1.60 29.50
C ALA A 19 -25.71 1.42 30.63
N SER A 20 -25.75 0.25 31.25
CA SER A 20 -26.26 0.03 32.60
C SER A 20 -25.74 -1.31 33.12
N GLY A 21 -24.79 -1.24 34.07
CA GLY A 21 -24.44 -2.37 34.91
C GLY A 21 -25.38 -2.50 36.11
N CYS A 22 -25.41 -3.69 36.70
CA CYS A 22 -25.41 -3.91 38.15
C CYS A 22 -25.24 -5.40 38.47
N SER A 23 -24.22 -5.69 39.30
CA SER A 23 -24.10 -6.68 40.41
C SER A 23 -25.14 -7.83 40.51
N ASP A 24 -24.77 -9.07 40.86
CA ASP A 24 -24.05 -9.43 42.09
C ASP A 24 -23.59 -10.92 42.10
N SER A 25 -22.49 -11.19 42.83
CA SER A 25 -22.06 -12.41 43.56
C SER A 25 -22.26 -13.83 42.96
N GLY A 26 -21.31 -14.77 42.96
CA GLY A 26 -19.99 -14.83 43.59
C GLY A 26 -19.41 -16.26 43.56
N ASN A 27 -18.14 -16.36 43.99
CA ASN A 27 -17.36 -17.56 44.34
C ASN A 27 -16.96 -18.50 43.18
N SER A 28 -15.72 -18.98 43.02
CA SER A 28 -14.45 -18.82 43.73
C SER A 28 -13.43 -19.69 43.00
N SER A 29 -12.28 -19.16 42.61
CA SER A 29 -10.98 -19.68 43.03
C SER A 29 -9.85 -18.77 42.53
N GLU A 30 -9.15 -18.29 43.53
CA GLU A 30 -7.87 -17.56 43.57
C GLU A 30 -6.77 -18.27 42.78
N PHE A 31 -5.58 -17.72 42.51
CA PHE A 31 -5.02 -16.37 42.43
C PHE A 31 -3.53 -16.63 42.17
N SER A 32 -2.96 -15.92 41.20
CA SER A 32 -1.56 -15.48 41.06
C SER A 32 -0.37 -16.44 41.23
N ALA A 33 0.41 -16.45 40.15
CA ALA A 33 1.79 -15.98 40.05
C ALA A 33 2.83 -16.42 41.10
N SER A 34 3.97 -16.93 40.61
CA SER A 34 5.28 -16.29 40.75
C SER A 34 6.42 -17.32 40.79
N SER A 35 7.41 -17.08 39.92
CA SER A 35 8.86 -17.18 40.16
C SER A 35 9.52 -18.48 40.66
N SER A 36 10.65 -18.72 40.01
CA SER A 36 11.98 -19.04 40.57
C SER A 36 12.47 -20.47 40.46
N ALA A 37 13.73 -20.49 40.01
CA ALA A 37 14.64 -21.61 39.81
C ALA A 37 14.74 -22.57 41.01
N SER A 38 15.11 -23.81 40.71
CA SER A 38 16.02 -24.55 41.57
C SER A 38 16.98 -25.40 40.74
N ASP A 39 18.25 -25.05 40.91
CA ASP A 39 19.44 -25.85 40.69
C ASP A 39 19.39 -27.13 41.56
N THR A 40 20.16 -28.16 41.21
CA THR A 40 20.93 -29.07 42.09
C THR A 40 21.30 -30.38 41.35
N SER A 41 22.50 -30.36 40.76
CA SER A 41 23.61 -31.33 40.86
C SER A 41 23.37 -32.82 41.21
N ILE A 42 24.11 -33.74 40.54
CA ILE A 42 25.26 -34.48 41.14
C ILE A 42 25.90 -35.54 40.19
N SER A 43 27.23 -35.37 40.04
CA SER A 43 28.37 -36.31 39.89
C SER A 43 28.46 -37.43 38.82
N VAL A 44 29.39 -37.19 37.91
CA VAL A 44 30.54 -37.99 37.40
C VAL A 44 30.89 -39.32 38.09
N SER A 45 31.25 -40.33 37.28
CA SER A 45 32.37 -41.24 37.55
C SER A 45 33.01 -41.75 36.25
N ASP A 46 34.30 -41.47 36.09
CA ASP A 46 35.26 -42.09 35.15
C ASP A 46 35.48 -43.58 35.46
N GLU A 47 35.73 -44.41 34.43
CA GLU A 47 37.06 -45.04 34.23
C GLU A 47 37.19 -45.80 32.90
N SER A 48 38.42 -45.76 32.41
CA SER A 48 39.00 -46.23 31.15
C SER A 48 39.02 -47.75 30.89
N THR A 49 39.15 -48.17 29.62
CA THR A 49 40.27 -49.03 29.14
C THR A 49 40.29 -49.19 27.60
N SER A 50 41.51 -49.34 27.09
CA SER A 50 41.99 -49.27 25.71
C SER A 50 41.83 -50.54 24.85
N SER A 51 41.83 -50.38 23.52
CA SER A 51 42.74 -51.13 22.62
C SER A 51 42.71 -50.59 21.18
N ASP A 52 43.90 -50.39 20.62
CA ASP A 52 44.25 -50.08 19.22
C ASP A 52 43.56 -50.97 18.18
N ASP A 53 43.24 -50.40 17.00
CA ASP A 53 43.85 -50.88 15.75
C ASP A 53 43.84 -49.77 14.67
N THR A 54 44.92 -49.73 13.92
CA THR A 54 45.36 -48.69 12.97
C THR A 54 45.12 -49.09 11.52
N SER A 55 44.76 -48.13 10.65
CA SER A 55 45.41 -47.95 9.33
C SER A 55 44.85 -46.74 8.56
N GLU A 56 45.75 -45.76 8.29
CA GLU A 56 46.01 -45.05 7.01
C GLU A 56 44.80 -44.42 6.27
N ASP A 57 44.75 -43.12 5.91
CA ASP A 57 45.81 -42.27 5.38
C ASP A 57 45.39 -40.77 5.29
N GLU A 58 46.41 -39.91 5.27
CA GLU A 58 46.52 -38.51 4.77
C GLU A 58 45.75 -37.32 5.42
N GLN A 59 46.52 -36.48 6.12
CA GLN A 59 46.43 -35.00 6.15
C GLN A 59 47.58 -34.47 5.24
N PRO A 60 47.55 -33.29 4.59
CA PRO A 60 47.12 -31.97 5.08
C PRO A 60 46.33 -31.17 4.01
N SER A 61 45.88 -29.92 4.09
CA SER A 61 46.43 -28.69 4.67
C SER A 61 45.39 -27.58 4.53
N SER A 62 45.41 -26.62 5.46
CA SER A 62 44.64 -25.38 5.41
C SER A 62 44.90 -24.55 4.16
N SER A 63 43.84 -24.04 3.55
CA SER A 63 43.85 -22.74 2.87
C SER A 63 42.49 -22.09 3.02
N SER A 64 42.43 -21.06 3.86
CA SER A 64 41.35 -20.08 3.90
C SER A 64 41.26 -19.38 2.54
N GLN A 65 40.24 -19.71 1.76
CA GLN A 65 39.77 -18.85 0.69
C GLN A 65 38.40 -18.32 1.11
N SER A 66 38.42 -17.05 1.49
CA SER A 66 37.24 -16.19 1.52
C SER A 66 36.54 -16.27 0.18
N ALA A 67 35.36 -16.89 0.16
CA ALA A 67 34.43 -16.75 -0.95
C ALA A 67 34.00 -15.29 -0.97
N GLU A 68 34.44 -14.55 -1.99
CA GLU A 68 33.84 -13.28 -2.36
C GLU A 68 32.35 -13.53 -2.64
N ILE A 69 31.50 -12.97 -1.78
CA ILE A 69 30.07 -12.82 -2.08
C ILE A 69 30.01 -11.85 -3.25
N VAL A 70 29.86 -12.39 -4.45
CA VAL A 70 29.46 -11.62 -5.62
C VAL A 70 28.02 -11.20 -5.37
N GLN A 71 27.83 -9.98 -4.85
CA GLN A 71 26.53 -9.30 -4.91
C GLN A 71 26.13 -9.21 -6.37
N LEU A 72 25.23 -10.10 -6.79
CA LEU A 72 24.56 -10.00 -8.07
C LEU A 72 23.59 -8.82 -7.96
N SER A 73 24.07 -7.63 -8.30
CA SER A 73 23.22 -6.47 -8.54
C SER A 73 22.32 -6.81 -9.73
N VAL A 74 21.07 -7.17 -9.44
CA VAL A 74 20.03 -7.30 -10.47
C VAL A 74 19.90 -5.92 -11.10
N LYS A 75 20.36 -5.79 -12.34
CA LYS A 75 20.06 -4.66 -13.19
C LYS A 75 18.63 -4.85 -13.69
N SER A 76 17.65 -4.34 -12.94
CA SER A 76 16.38 -3.93 -13.53
C SER A 76 16.67 -2.78 -14.50
N SER A 77 16.14 -2.88 -15.71
CA SER A 77 16.24 -1.83 -16.72
C SER A 77 15.34 -0.66 -16.33
N GLY A 78 15.81 0.21 -15.44
CA GLY A 78 15.10 1.47 -15.12
C GLY A 78 15.18 1.92 -13.67
N TYR A 79 15.49 1.01 -12.73
CA TYR A 79 15.51 1.32 -11.30
C TYR A 79 16.55 2.39 -10.95
N LYS A 80 16.08 3.60 -10.61
CA LYS A 80 16.87 4.66 -9.99
C LYS A 80 17.12 4.28 -8.54
N SER A 81 18.25 3.66 -8.27
CA SER A 81 18.57 3.09 -6.95
C SER A 81 19.03 4.12 -5.89
N ASP A 82 19.21 5.38 -6.25
CA ASP A 82 19.68 6.42 -5.32
C ASP A 82 18.56 7.42 -5.07
N ILE A 83 18.25 7.67 -3.79
CA ILE A 83 17.28 8.67 -3.33
C ILE A 83 17.51 10.05 -3.98
N LYS A 84 18.76 10.37 -4.33
CA LYS A 84 19.15 11.62 -5.00
C LYS A 84 18.67 11.75 -6.45
N ASP A 85 18.30 10.65 -7.08
CA ASP A 85 17.75 10.65 -8.44
C ASP A 85 16.23 10.92 -8.46
N ILE A 86 15.60 10.93 -7.28
CA ILE A 86 14.16 11.13 -7.07
C ILE A 86 13.90 12.49 -6.39
N PHE A 87 14.66 12.84 -5.35
CA PHE A 87 14.46 14.09 -4.61
C PHE A 87 15.57 15.11 -4.90
N SER A 88 15.15 16.33 -5.21
CA SER A 88 16.08 17.46 -5.36
C SER A 88 16.58 17.97 -4.01
N GLU A 89 17.73 18.66 -4.00
CA GLU A 89 18.24 19.33 -2.79
C GLU A 89 17.23 20.32 -2.20
N ASN A 90 16.41 20.97 -3.03
CA ASN A 90 15.38 21.89 -2.55
C ASN A 90 14.17 21.14 -1.96
N ASP A 91 13.91 19.91 -2.41
CA ASP A 91 12.79 19.13 -1.91
C ASP A 91 13.06 18.75 -0.45
N LEU A 92 14.30 18.33 -0.19
CA LEU A 92 14.80 17.91 1.13
C LEU A 92 15.17 19.08 2.05
N ASN A 93 15.08 20.33 1.57
CA ASN A 93 15.53 21.50 2.33
C ASN A 93 14.35 22.39 2.80
N PRO A 94 13.82 22.16 4.02
CA PRO A 94 12.73 22.98 4.56
C PRO A 94 13.21 24.31 5.20
N THR A 95 14.42 24.80 4.88
CA THR A 95 14.88 26.08 5.44
C THR A 95 14.10 27.26 4.87
N TYR A 96 13.58 28.10 5.76
CA TYR A 96 12.71 29.21 5.42
C TYR A 96 13.43 30.57 5.50
N SER A 97 13.27 31.41 4.48
CA SER A 97 13.59 32.84 4.51
C SER A 97 12.58 33.58 3.64
N ALA A 98 11.51 34.10 4.25
CA ALA A 98 10.45 34.76 3.52
C ALA A 98 10.84 36.19 3.12
N GLU A 99 10.66 36.50 1.84
CA GLU A 99 10.86 37.85 1.28
C GLU A 99 9.54 38.61 1.20
N ASN A 100 8.42 37.88 1.12
CA ASN A 100 7.07 38.39 0.97
C ASN A 100 6.16 37.79 2.05
N GLU A 101 5.17 38.55 2.50
CA GLU A 101 4.16 38.12 3.47
C GLU A 101 2.75 38.28 2.89
N ILE A 102 1.93 37.24 3.07
CA ILE A 102 0.51 37.19 2.77
C ILE A 102 -0.21 36.98 4.10
N ILE A 103 -0.93 38.00 4.55
CA ILE A 103 -1.66 37.99 5.82
C ILE A 103 -3.15 37.94 5.52
N LEU A 104 -3.76 36.81 5.84
CA LEU A 104 -5.16 36.51 5.60
C LEU A 104 -6.01 37.05 6.78
N LYS A 105 -7.09 37.78 6.47
CA LYS A 105 -7.92 38.53 7.44
C LYS A 105 -9.41 38.24 7.28
N ASN A 106 -9.75 36.97 7.16
CA ASN A 106 -11.07 36.41 6.90
C ASN A 106 -11.58 36.81 5.51
N ASP A 107 -12.13 38.01 5.34
CA ASP A 107 -12.75 38.47 4.08
C ASP A 107 -11.81 39.29 3.19
N SER A 108 -10.54 39.44 3.60
CA SER A 108 -9.56 40.27 2.92
C SER A 108 -8.14 39.77 3.13
N VAL A 109 -7.20 40.25 2.30
CA VAL A 109 -5.78 39.89 2.37
C VAL A 109 -4.91 41.14 2.40
N GLU A 110 -3.92 41.17 3.29
CA GLU A 110 -2.83 42.13 3.27
C GLU A 110 -1.59 41.47 2.66
N LEU A 111 -1.11 42.03 1.55
CA LEU A 111 0.11 41.58 0.87
C LEU A 111 1.25 42.56 1.13
N LYS A 112 2.39 42.05 1.61
CA LYS A 112 3.65 42.80 1.72
C LYS A 112 4.69 42.16 0.81
N GLY A 113 5.11 42.89 -0.22
CA GLY A 113 6.06 42.41 -1.21
C GLY A 113 5.42 42.27 -2.59
N LYS A 114 5.81 41.22 -3.32
CA LYS A 114 5.40 40.94 -4.70
C LYS A 114 4.06 40.22 -4.76
N GLY A 115 3.39 40.29 -5.92
CA GLY A 115 2.08 39.69 -6.17
C GLY A 115 0.94 40.71 -6.18
N ASN A 116 -0.28 40.24 -6.42
CA ASN A 116 -1.47 41.08 -6.47
C ASN A 116 -2.63 40.42 -5.73
N VAL A 117 -3.54 41.23 -5.18
CA VAL A 117 -4.78 40.73 -4.56
C VAL A 117 -5.98 41.26 -5.36
N LYS A 118 -6.91 40.38 -5.72
CA LYS A 118 -8.16 40.73 -6.38
C LYS A 118 -9.29 39.87 -5.82
N ASN A 119 -10.33 40.49 -5.26
CA ASN A 119 -11.47 39.79 -4.67
C ASN A 119 -11.04 38.70 -3.67
N SER A 120 -10.08 39.01 -2.80
CA SER A 120 -9.50 38.07 -1.82
C SER A 120 -8.63 36.95 -2.40
N ASP A 121 -8.62 36.76 -3.72
CA ASP A 121 -7.63 35.91 -4.39
C ASP A 121 -6.26 36.60 -4.43
N VAL A 122 -5.21 35.84 -4.11
CA VAL A 122 -3.82 36.26 -4.20
C VAL A 122 -3.19 35.66 -5.45
N MET A 123 -2.65 36.49 -6.31
CA MET A 123 -1.95 36.08 -7.53
C MET A 123 -0.44 36.34 -7.39
N ILE A 124 0.34 35.27 -7.42
CA ILE A 124 1.81 35.26 -7.39
C ILE A 124 2.31 35.06 -8.82
N THR A 125 2.91 36.11 -9.38
CA THR A 125 3.43 36.09 -10.77
C THR A 125 4.96 36.10 -10.88
N GLU A 126 5.66 36.19 -9.75
CA GLU A 126 7.12 36.23 -9.68
C GLU A 126 7.63 35.11 -8.79
N GLY A 127 8.84 34.62 -9.07
CA GLY A 127 9.53 33.68 -8.20
C GLY A 127 9.85 34.29 -6.83
N GLY A 128 10.01 33.43 -5.84
CA GLY A 128 10.40 33.83 -4.49
C GLY A 128 9.69 33.06 -3.39
N THR A 129 9.91 33.51 -2.16
CA THR A 129 9.34 32.91 -0.95
C THR A 129 8.24 33.79 -0.37
N TYR A 130 7.09 33.19 -0.10
CA TYR A 130 5.86 33.82 0.36
C TYR A 130 5.41 33.16 1.66
N LYS A 131 5.48 33.89 2.78
CA LYS A 131 4.94 33.42 4.06
C LYS A 131 3.46 33.73 4.15
N ILE A 132 2.65 32.73 4.41
CA ILE A 132 1.19 32.82 4.49
C ILE A 132 0.76 32.55 5.93
N THR A 133 -0.04 33.46 6.50
CA THR A 133 -0.51 33.40 7.89
C THR A 133 -1.95 33.90 8.00
N GLY A 134 -2.71 33.41 8.98
CA GLY A 134 -4.08 33.88 9.27
C GLY A 134 -5.16 33.07 8.55
N THR A 135 -6.38 33.60 8.50
CA THR A 135 -7.55 32.91 7.94
C THR A 135 -8.09 33.62 6.71
N LEU A 136 -8.50 32.89 5.67
CA LEU A 136 -9.25 33.38 4.51
C LEU A 136 -10.54 32.55 4.38
N ASP A 137 -11.70 33.18 4.56
CA ASP A 137 -12.99 32.49 4.60
C ASP A 137 -13.42 32.00 3.21
N ASP A 138 -13.02 32.72 2.16
CA ASP A 138 -13.30 32.38 0.78
C ASP A 138 -12.29 33.08 -0.16
N GLY A 139 -11.43 32.29 -0.80
CA GLY A 139 -10.49 32.77 -1.83
C GLY A 139 -9.34 31.82 -2.10
N GLN A 140 -8.47 32.20 -3.03
CA GLN A 140 -7.40 31.34 -3.54
C GLN A 140 -6.01 31.95 -3.37
N ILE A 141 -5.00 31.09 -3.24
CA ILE A 141 -3.60 31.40 -3.53
C ILE A 141 -3.27 30.82 -4.90
N ILE A 142 -3.05 31.71 -5.88
CA ILE A 142 -2.80 31.36 -7.28
C ILE A 142 -1.34 31.60 -7.62
N VAL A 143 -0.64 30.57 -8.09
CA VAL A 143 0.74 30.66 -8.57
C VAL A 143 0.76 30.58 -10.10
N ASN A 144 1.28 31.62 -10.74
CA ASN A 144 1.46 31.70 -12.19
C ASN A 144 2.78 32.43 -12.50
N SER A 145 3.89 31.73 -12.31
CA SER A 145 5.25 32.23 -12.55
C SER A 145 6.04 31.29 -13.47
N ASP A 146 7.10 31.79 -14.07
CA ASP A 146 8.08 30.96 -14.81
C ASP A 146 9.21 30.45 -13.89
N GLU A 147 9.23 30.88 -12.62
CA GLU A 147 10.30 30.61 -11.66
C GLU A 147 9.82 29.69 -10.53
N LYS A 148 10.73 29.31 -9.63
CA LYS A 148 10.39 28.56 -8.42
C LYS A 148 9.69 29.44 -7.40
N VAL A 149 8.68 28.89 -6.75
CA VAL A 149 7.88 29.57 -5.72
C VAL A 149 7.83 28.71 -4.46
N TRP A 150 8.11 29.33 -3.32
CA TRP A 150 7.96 28.71 -2.00
C TRP A 150 6.78 29.36 -1.27
N LEU A 151 5.76 28.57 -0.98
CA LEU A 151 4.64 28.93 -0.13
C LEU A 151 4.91 28.37 1.27
N ILE A 152 5.23 29.24 2.22
CA ILE A 152 5.46 28.85 3.60
C ILE A 152 4.14 29.01 4.36
N LEU A 153 3.48 27.90 4.71
CA LEU A 153 2.26 27.91 5.50
C LEU A 153 2.64 27.95 6.98
N ASP A 154 2.22 29.02 7.67
CA ASP A 154 2.46 29.23 9.10
C ASP A 154 1.17 29.71 9.77
N ASN A 155 0.38 28.74 10.24
CA ASN A 155 -0.94 28.96 10.83
C ASN A 155 -1.88 29.63 9.81
N ALA A 156 -1.90 29.08 8.60
CA ALA A 156 -2.76 29.49 7.50
C ALA A 156 -4.01 28.60 7.42
N ASP A 157 -5.19 29.23 7.43
CA ASP A 157 -6.48 28.58 7.21
C ASP A 157 -7.14 29.19 5.97
N ILE A 158 -7.38 28.40 4.93
CA ILE A 158 -7.86 28.89 3.63
C ILE A 158 -9.03 28.04 3.17
N SER A 159 -10.18 28.67 3.05
CA SER A 159 -11.36 28.08 2.44
C SER A 159 -11.59 28.68 1.05
N CYS A 160 -12.06 27.87 0.10
CA CYS A 160 -12.50 28.34 -1.22
C CYS A 160 -13.77 27.59 -1.61
N SER A 161 -14.88 28.31 -1.77
CA SER A 161 -16.19 27.70 -1.92
C SER A 161 -16.49 27.16 -3.32
N ASP A 162 -15.72 27.57 -4.34
CA ASP A 162 -16.00 27.30 -5.75
C ASP A 162 -14.76 26.91 -6.59
N SER A 163 -13.60 26.69 -5.95
CA SER A 163 -12.34 26.32 -6.59
C SER A 163 -11.33 25.76 -5.57
N SER A 164 -10.08 25.57 -5.98
CA SER A 164 -8.95 25.14 -5.14
C SER A 164 -8.43 26.27 -4.26
N PRO A 165 -8.33 26.11 -2.92
CA PRO A 165 -7.63 27.05 -2.05
C PRO A 165 -6.20 27.37 -2.48
N VAL A 166 -5.47 26.39 -3.04
CA VAL A 166 -4.15 26.60 -3.64
C VAL A 166 -4.16 26.07 -5.07
N TYR A 167 -3.99 26.98 -6.03
CA TYR A 167 -3.99 26.66 -7.46
C TYR A 167 -2.68 27.10 -8.11
N ILE A 168 -1.87 26.14 -8.54
CA ILE A 168 -0.62 26.37 -9.25
C ILE A 168 -0.90 26.17 -10.75
N GLU A 169 -1.16 27.28 -11.42
CA GLU A 169 -1.38 27.31 -12.86
C GLU A 169 -0.07 27.12 -13.62
N LYS A 170 1.01 27.71 -13.11
CA LYS A 170 2.34 27.65 -13.70
C LYS A 170 3.45 27.93 -12.69
N SER A 171 4.51 27.13 -12.68
CA SER A 171 5.80 27.38 -12.00
C SER A 171 6.90 26.48 -12.56
N ASP A 172 8.18 26.83 -12.40
CA ASP A 172 9.27 25.85 -12.60
C ASP A 172 9.13 24.67 -11.62
N LYS A 173 8.84 25.00 -10.37
CA LYS A 173 8.40 24.09 -9.30
C LYS A 173 7.82 24.90 -8.17
N THR A 174 6.73 24.42 -7.58
CA THR A 174 6.19 25.02 -6.35
C THR A 174 6.52 24.14 -5.15
N PHE A 175 6.94 24.78 -4.06
CA PHE A 175 7.21 24.15 -2.77
C PHE A 175 6.19 24.68 -1.77
N ILE A 176 5.48 23.77 -1.10
CA ILE A 176 4.63 24.08 0.04
C ILE A 176 5.38 23.60 1.28
N THR A 177 5.89 24.56 2.06
CA THR A 177 6.66 24.29 3.27
C THR A 177 5.81 24.54 4.50
N LEU A 178 5.62 23.52 5.32
CA LEU A 178 4.89 23.59 6.58
C LEU A 178 5.81 24.08 7.69
N ALA A 179 5.56 25.30 8.17
CA ALA A 179 6.39 25.91 9.21
C ALA A 179 6.37 25.06 10.50
N PRO A 180 7.49 24.99 11.25
CA PRO A 180 7.54 24.25 12.51
C PRO A 180 6.44 24.70 13.48
N ASP A 181 5.85 23.76 14.20
CA ASP A 181 4.78 23.98 15.20
C ASP A 181 3.53 24.71 14.66
N SER A 182 3.36 24.77 13.33
CA SER A 182 2.18 25.37 12.70
C SER A 182 1.10 24.33 12.41
N GLU A 183 -0.16 24.74 12.52
CA GLU A 183 -1.31 23.98 12.03
C GLU A 183 -1.97 24.75 10.90
N ASN A 184 -2.01 24.17 9.71
CA ASN A 184 -2.54 24.80 8.51
C ASN A 184 -3.74 23.99 8.02
N THR A 185 -4.79 24.67 7.56
CA THR A 185 -6.01 24.03 7.07
C THR A 185 -6.36 24.56 5.70
N LEU A 186 -6.63 23.68 4.76
CA LEU A 186 -7.12 24.03 3.43
C LEU A 186 -8.44 23.28 3.18
N SER A 187 -9.48 23.99 2.76
CA SER A 187 -10.80 23.40 2.51
C SER A 187 -11.41 23.95 1.24
N ASP A 188 -11.84 23.07 0.33
CA ASP A 188 -12.61 23.48 -0.84
C ASP A 188 -14.13 23.34 -0.62
N GLY A 189 -14.91 23.79 -1.59
CA GLY A 189 -16.37 23.60 -1.63
C GLY A 189 -16.77 22.23 -2.15
N LYS A 190 -18.08 21.95 -2.17
CA LYS A 190 -18.63 20.68 -2.70
C LYS A 190 -18.83 20.68 -4.21
N GLU A 191 -18.74 21.85 -4.83
CA GLU A 191 -18.93 22.06 -6.25
C GLU A 191 -17.91 23.11 -6.69
N TYR A 192 -17.26 22.91 -7.82
CA TYR A 192 -16.40 23.91 -8.42
C TYR A 192 -17.17 24.69 -9.49
N SER A 193 -16.80 25.95 -9.68
CA SER A 193 -17.33 26.77 -10.76
C SER A 193 -17.02 26.13 -12.12
N SER A 194 -17.90 26.32 -13.12
CA SER A 194 -17.72 25.76 -14.47
C SER A 194 -16.49 26.31 -15.20
N GLU A 195 -15.92 27.42 -14.71
CA GLU A 195 -14.72 28.05 -15.25
C GLU A 195 -13.44 27.54 -14.57
N SER A 196 -13.56 26.75 -13.50
CA SER A 196 -12.41 26.16 -12.84
C SER A 196 -11.78 25.07 -13.71
N SER A 197 -10.45 25.01 -13.69
CA SER A 197 -9.66 23.97 -14.38
C SER A 197 -8.97 23.01 -13.42
N SER A 198 -9.29 23.12 -12.13
CA SER A 198 -8.77 22.27 -11.06
C SER A 198 -9.85 21.36 -10.49
N ASP A 199 -9.42 20.33 -9.79
CA ASP A 199 -10.28 19.30 -9.18
C ASP A 199 -9.76 18.84 -7.81
N ALA A 200 -8.95 19.67 -7.14
CA ALA A 200 -8.29 19.33 -5.89
C ALA A 200 -8.12 20.52 -4.95
N VAL A 201 -8.03 20.30 -3.63
CA VAL A 201 -7.75 21.39 -2.67
C VAL A 201 -6.41 22.07 -2.95
N ILE A 202 -5.38 21.28 -3.21
CA ILE A 202 -4.11 21.74 -3.78
C ILE A 202 -4.02 21.18 -5.18
N PHE A 203 -4.09 22.04 -6.19
CA PHE A 203 -3.98 21.61 -7.59
C PHE A 203 -2.80 22.28 -8.26
N SER A 204 -1.90 21.48 -8.83
CA SER A 204 -0.76 21.93 -9.61
C SER A 204 -0.77 21.38 -11.02
N LYS A 205 -0.54 22.26 -11.99
CA LYS A 205 -0.26 21.87 -13.38
C LYS A 205 1.19 21.44 -13.61
N ASP A 206 2.08 21.77 -12.68
CA ASP A 206 3.51 21.43 -12.73
C ASP A 206 3.95 20.62 -11.49
N ASN A 207 5.26 20.38 -11.38
CA ASN A 207 5.91 19.74 -10.25
C ASN A 207 5.59 20.42 -8.91
N LEU A 208 5.32 19.60 -7.90
CA LEU A 208 4.96 20.05 -6.57
C LEU A 208 5.79 19.32 -5.50
N THR A 209 6.24 20.06 -4.50
CA THR A 209 6.82 19.49 -3.27
C THR A 209 6.03 19.93 -2.05
N LEU A 210 5.77 19.00 -1.13
CA LEU A 210 5.41 19.29 0.26
C LEU A 210 6.59 18.94 1.16
N ASN A 211 6.97 19.86 2.04
CA ASN A 211 8.04 19.63 3.02
C ASN A 211 7.82 20.44 4.30
N GLY A 212 8.77 20.37 5.23
CA GLY A 212 8.66 21.03 6.53
C GLY A 212 8.27 20.06 7.63
N THR A 213 7.86 20.59 8.78
CA THR A 213 7.57 19.79 9.99
C THR A 213 6.26 20.15 10.67
N GLY A 214 5.56 21.18 10.18
CA GLY A 214 4.21 21.50 10.65
C GLY A 214 3.15 20.52 10.16
N THR A 215 1.91 20.84 10.53
CA THR A 215 0.72 20.06 10.18
C THR A 215 -0.05 20.73 9.05
N LEU A 216 -0.54 19.92 8.11
CA LEU A 216 -1.46 20.32 7.05
C LEU A 216 -2.72 19.46 7.11
N ASN A 217 -3.87 20.10 7.30
CA ASN A 217 -5.18 19.48 7.26
C ASN A 217 -5.88 19.85 5.95
N ILE A 218 -6.33 18.85 5.19
CA ILE A 218 -7.00 19.01 3.90
C ILE A 218 -8.43 18.45 4.00
N ASN A 219 -9.41 19.29 3.67
CA ASN A 219 -10.80 18.90 3.53
C ASN A 219 -11.21 19.05 2.06
N ALA A 220 -11.09 17.96 1.29
CA ALA A 220 -11.45 17.89 -0.11
C ALA A 220 -12.89 17.41 -0.26
N ASN A 221 -13.80 18.38 -0.27
CA ASN A 221 -15.23 18.20 -0.35
C ASN A 221 -15.74 18.05 -1.79
N PHE A 222 -14.97 18.49 -2.79
CA PHE A 222 -15.33 18.35 -4.20
C PHE A 222 -14.85 17.03 -4.78
N ASN A 223 -13.54 16.80 -4.79
CA ASN A 223 -12.91 15.62 -5.38
C ASN A 223 -11.56 15.32 -4.71
N GLU A 224 -10.43 15.61 -5.36
CA GLU A 224 -9.10 15.16 -4.92
C GLU A 224 -8.56 16.02 -3.75
N GLY A 225 -7.69 15.45 -2.91
CA GLY A 225 -6.95 16.23 -1.89
C GLY A 225 -5.84 17.08 -2.51
N ILE A 226 -4.80 16.40 -2.97
CA ILE A 226 -3.61 17.01 -3.60
C ILE A 226 -3.45 16.42 -4.99
N THR A 227 -3.42 17.27 -6.02
CA THR A 227 -3.14 16.87 -7.40
C THR A 227 -1.92 17.61 -7.95
N SER A 228 -0.97 16.88 -8.53
CA SER A 228 -0.01 17.42 -9.50
C SER A 228 -0.19 16.74 -10.85
N LYS A 229 -0.17 17.52 -11.93
CA LYS A 229 -0.15 16.99 -13.30
C LYS A 229 1.24 16.54 -13.77
N ASP A 230 2.27 16.68 -12.94
CA ASP A 230 3.62 16.15 -13.14
C ASP A 230 4.08 15.38 -11.87
N ASP A 231 5.31 15.60 -11.39
CA ASP A 231 5.89 14.94 -10.21
C ASP A 231 5.37 15.56 -8.91
N LEU A 232 4.95 14.69 -7.98
CA LEU A 232 4.59 15.08 -6.62
C LEU A 232 5.56 14.44 -5.61
N THR A 233 6.26 15.29 -4.85
CA THR A 233 7.23 14.86 -3.85
C THR A 233 6.79 15.29 -2.45
N ILE A 234 6.94 14.42 -1.46
CA ILE A 234 6.64 14.70 -0.06
C ILE A 234 7.86 14.33 0.77
N THR A 235 8.41 15.29 1.50
CA THR A 235 9.68 15.11 2.24
C THR A 235 9.61 15.53 3.71
N GLY A 236 8.42 15.91 4.18
CA GLY A 236 8.18 16.15 5.60
C GLY A 236 6.75 16.58 5.89
N GLY A 237 6.46 16.71 7.19
CA GLY A 237 5.20 17.21 7.72
C GLY A 237 4.27 16.11 8.21
N THR A 238 3.25 16.54 8.96
CA THR A 238 2.07 15.74 9.29
C THR A 238 0.94 16.18 8.36
N ILE A 239 0.47 15.30 7.48
CA ILE A 239 -0.50 15.61 6.44
C ILE A 239 -1.76 14.78 6.69
N ASN A 240 -2.86 15.44 7.02
CA ASN A 240 -4.15 14.82 7.28
C ASN A 240 -5.10 15.18 6.14
N ILE A 241 -5.70 14.18 5.49
CA ILE A 241 -6.56 14.39 4.32
C ILE A 241 -7.88 13.64 4.47
N ASN A 242 -8.98 14.35 4.31
CA ASN A 242 -10.31 13.79 4.06
C ASN A 242 -10.73 14.15 2.63
N SER A 243 -10.98 13.16 1.77
CA SER A 243 -11.31 13.40 0.36
C SER A 243 -12.52 12.61 -0.15
N VAL A 244 -13.25 13.21 -1.09
CA VAL A 244 -14.30 12.53 -1.87
C VAL A 244 -13.68 11.73 -3.02
N GLY A 245 -12.68 12.31 -3.69
CA GLY A 245 -11.82 11.61 -4.64
C GLY A 245 -10.59 11.04 -3.96
N ASN A 246 -9.53 10.83 -4.73
CA ASN A 246 -8.26 10.35 -4.23
C ASN A 246 -7.63 11.39 -3.29
N ALA A 247 -6.98 10.93 -2.22
CA ALA A 247 -6.39 11.87 -1.27
C ALA A 247 -5.12 12.55 -1.84
N ILE A 248 -4.28 11.77 -2.52
CA ILE A 248 -3.04 12.28 -3.16
C ILE A 248 -2.92 11.68 -4.56
N LYS A 249 -2.71 12.55 -5.56
CA LYS A 249 -2.60 12.17 -6.97
C LYS A 249 -1.45 12.89 -7.65
N GLY A 250 -0.38 12.16 -7.94
CA GLY A 250 0.64 12.59 -8.90
C GLY A 250 0.31 12.03 -10.27
N LYS A 251 0.61 12.74 -11.36
CA LYS A 251 0.49 12.12 -12.67
C LYS A 251 1.72 11.25 -12.94
N ASP A 252 2.91 11.85 -12.85
CA ASP A 252 4.15 11.24 -13.27
C ASP A 252 4.82 10.45 -12.14
N CYS A 253 4.72 10.91 -10.91
CA CYS A 253 5.02 10.10 -9.74
C CYS A 253 4.38 10.66 -8.46
N VAL A 254 4.29 9.80 -7.44
CA VAL A 254 4.22 10.22 -6.04
C VAL A 254 5.42 9.64 -5.30
N ALA A 255 6.31 10.48 -4.81
CA ALA A 255 7.50 10.04 -4.08
C ALA A 255 7.53 10.62 -2.66
N VAL A 256 7.72 9.76 -1.66
CA VAL A 256 7.77 10.14 -0.24
C VAL A 256 9.11 9.75 0.36
N SER A 257 9.85 10.75 0.87
CA SER A 257 11.12 10.47 1.57
C SER A 257 10.91 10.28 3.08
N SER A 258 10.01 11.06 3.68
CA SER A 258 9.62 10.98 5.09
C SER A 258 8.43 11.90 5.31
N ALA A 259 7.33 11.40 5.87
CA ALA A 259 6.20 12.20 6.37
C ALA A 259 5.32 11.33 7.28
N GLU A 260 4.44 11.96 8.06
CA GLU A 260 3.28 11.29 8.65
C GLU A 260 2.05 11.65 7.80
N ILE A 261 1.44 10.66 7.17
CA ILE A 261 0.31 10.85 6.24
C ILE A 261 -0.90 10.06 6.75
N ASN A 262 -1.97 10.77 7.08
CA ASN A 262 -3.22 10.23 7.59
C ASN A 262 -4.34 10.52 6.57
N ILE A 263 -4.92 9.47 5.99
CA ILE A 263 -5.88 9.58 4.88
C ILE A 263 -7.20 8.90 5.24
N THR A 264 -8.30 9.59 4.97
CA THR A 264 -9.63 9.00 4.75
C THR A 264 -10.12 9.41 3.36
N SER A 265 -10.20 8.47 2.44
CA SER A 265 -10.55 8.69 1.04
C SER A 265 -11.78 7.87 0.65
N GLN A 266 -12.70 8.48 -0.11
CA GLN A 266 -13.80 7.75 -0.75
C GLN A 266 -13.42 7.16 -2.12
N ALA A 267 -12.19 7.40 -2.60
CA ALA A 267 -11.59 6.74 -3.76
C ALA A 267 -10.25 6.09 -3.34
N ASP A 268 -9.20 6.19 -4.15
CA ASP A 268 -7.87 5.71 -3.78
C ASP A 268 -7.25 6.57 -2.68
N GLY A 269 -6.35 6.00 -1.88
CA GLY A 269 -5.53 6.78 -0.95
C GLY A 269 -4.49 7.62 -1.71
N ILE A 270 -3.49 6.95 -2.29
CA ILE A 270 -2.40 7.58 -3.02
C ILE A 270 -2.32 6.97 -4.43
N LYS A 271 -2.39 7.82 -5.46
CA LYS A 271 -2.38 7.40 -6.87
C LYS A 271 -1.26 8.07 -7.66
N SER A 272 -0.58 7.29 -8.51
CA SER A 272 0.24 7.82 -9.60
C SER A 272 -0.36 7.39 -10.94
N SER A 273 -0.80 8.32 -11.79
CA SER A 273 -1.77 8.01 -12.86
C SER A 273 -1.23 7.86 -14.29
N ASN A 274 0.07 8.00 -14.54
CA ASN A 274 0.63 7.89 -15.89
C ASN A 274 0.90 6.43 -16.29
N TYR A 275 0.06 5.85 -17.14
CA TYR A 275 0.22 4.48 -17.64
C TYR A 275 0.89 4.41 -19.04
N GLU A 276 1.17 5.56 -19.68
CA GLU A 276 1.60 5.60 -21.09
C GLU A 276 3.12 5.80 -21.25
N GLU A 277 3.71 6.63 -20.39
CA GLU A 277 5.10 7.06 -20.54
C GLU A 277 6.02 6.24 -19.63
N ALA A 278 6.96 5.49 -20.23
CA ALA A 278 7.91 4.69 -19.48
C ALA A 278 8.74 5.52 -18.48
N GLY A 279 8.89 5.02 -17.26
CA GLY A 279 9.63 5.70 -16.17
C GLY A 279 8.83 6.77 -15.43
N LYS A 280 7.52 6.82 -15.66
CA LYS A 280 6.53 7.63 -14.93
C LYS A 280 5.46 6.69 -14.37
N GLY A 281 4.42 7.22 -13.72
CA GLY A 281 3.34 6.42 -13.15
C GLY A 281 3.71 5.64 -11.90
N PHE A 282 4.86 5.94 -11.29
CA PHE A 282 5.37 5.17 -10.17
C PHE A 282 5.05 5.81 -8.81
N ILE A 283 4.96 4.97 -7.79
CA ILE A 283 4.95 5.40 -6.39
C ILE A 283 6.25 4.91 -5.73
N TYR A 284 6.95 5.83 -5.06
CA TYR A 284 8.19 5.52 -4.34
C TYR A 284 8.10 5.94 -2.88
N ILE A 285 8.32 5.00 -1.97
CA ILE A 285 8.31 5.23 -0.52
C ILE A 285 9.69 4.88 0.06
N TYR A 286 10.45 5.88 0.47
CA TYR A 286 11.72 5.64 1.17
C TYR A 286 11.51 5.34 2.66
N ASP A 287 10.73 6.19 3.34
CA ASP A 287 10.38 6.10 4.75
C ASP A 287 9.13 6.95 5.03
N GLY A 288 8.60 6.86 6.26
CA GLY A 288 7.44 7.63 6.72
C GLY A 288 6.45 6.78 7.51
N THR A 289 5.37 7.40 7.96
CA THR A 289 4.22 6.72 8.57
C THR A 289 2.97 7.02 7.77
N PHE A 290 2.23 5.98 7.39
CA PHE A 290 1.04 6.07 6.58
C PHE A 290 -0.11 5.38 7.31
N ASN A 291 -1.20 6.10 7.55
CA ASN A 291 -2.45 5.55 8.07
C ASN A 291 -3.54 5.84 7.02
N ILE A 292 -3.87 4.85 6.20
CA ILE A 292 -4.73 5.04 5.03
C ILE A 292 -6.00 4.22 5.20
N ASN A 293 -7.14 4.91 5.19
CA ASN A 293 -8.45 4.31 5.00
C ASN A 293 -9.00 4.77 3.64
N ALA A 294 -9.10 3.87 2.68
CA ALA A 294 -9.56 4.13 1.32
C ALA A 294 -10.73 3.21 0.96
N LEU A 295 -11.77 3.73 0.29
CA LEU A 295 -12.84 2.87 -0.23
C LEU A 295 -12.43 2.09 -1.47
N GLU A 296 -11.45 2.60 -2.23
CA GLU A 296 -10.83 1.91 -3.37
C GLU A 296 -9.44 1.39 -2.96
N ASP A 297 -8.40 1.61 -3.78
CA ASP A 297 -7.06 1.12 -3.47
C ASP A 297 -6.35 2.06 -2.48
N ALA A 298 -5.64 1.54 -1.47
CA ALA A 298 -4.88 2.43 -0.58
C ALA A 298 -3.67 3.06 -1.30
N PHE A 299 -2.98 2.27 -2.12
CA PHE A 299 -1.98 2.73 -3.08
C PHE A 299 -2.27 2.18 -4.48
N GLN A 300 -2.31 3.05 -5.49
CA GLN A 300 -2.50 2.71 -6.90
C GLN A 300 -1.38 3.34 -7.75
N ALA A 301 -0.36 2.57 -8.07
CA ALA A 301 0.64 2.93 -9.07
C ALA A 301 0.21 2.36 -10.43
N GLU A 302 -0.01 3.20 -11.43
CA GLU A 302 -0.32 2.72 -12.78
C GLU A 302 0.88 2.03 -13.47
N GLN A 303 2.10 2.26 -12.98
CA GLN A 303 3.30 1.51 -13.36
C GLN A 303 3.91 0.86 -12.11
N GLU A 304 5.08 1.29 -11.65
CA GLU A 304 5.85 0.61 -10.60
C GLU A 304 5.48 1.09 -9.19
N PHE A 305 5.44 0.17 -8.23
CA PHE A 305 5.42 0.48 -6.80
C PHE A 305 6.73 0.05 -6.13
N ILE A 306 7.39 0.97 -5.45
CA ILE A 306 8.67 0.72 -4.80
C ILE A 306 8.62 1.23 -3.36
N ILE A 307 9.03 0.38 -2.42
CA ILE A 307 9.18 0.74 -1.01
C ILE A 307 10.49 0.23 -0.43
N ASP A 308 11.23 1.13 0.21
CA ASP A 308 12.47 0.83 0.92
C ASP A 308 12.27 0.74 2.45
N GLY A 309 11.25 1.41 2.98
CA GLY A 309 11.01 1.54 4.41
C GLY A 309 9.68 2.22 4.76
N GLY A 310 9.51 2.56 6.03
CA GLY A 310 8.29 3.17 6.57
C GLY A 310 7.39 2.22 7.35
N ASN A 311 6.36 2.80 7.97
CA ASN A 311 5.31 2.12 8.71
C ASN A 311 3.97 2.41 8.05
N ILE A 312 3.34 1.39 7.47
CA ILE A 312 2.17 1.51 6.62
C ILE A 312 1.02 0.71 7.24
N ASN A 313 -0.06 1.41 7.60
CA ASN A 313 -1.30 0.84 8.08
C ASN A 313 -2.40 1.13 7.06
N ILE A 314 -3.00 0.08 6.51
CA ILE A 314 -3.97 0.16 5.42
C ILE A 314 -5.29 -0.49 5.85
N VAL A 315 -6.38 0.22 5.58
CA VAL A 315 -7.71 -0.36 5.40
C VAL A 315 -8.19 0.02 4.00
N SER A 316 -8.51 -0.98 3.18
CA SER A 316 -9.05 -0.76 1.83
C SER A 316 -10.39 -1.48 1.64
N GLY A 317 -11.35 -0.81 1.00
CA GLY A 317 -12.67 -1.37 0.68
C GLY A 317 -13.46 -1.89 1.88
N ASP A 318 -13.36 -1.22 3.03
CA ASP A 318 -13.95 -1.63 4.32
C ASP A 318 -13.33 -2.89 4.97
N GLY A 319 -12.21 -3.37 4.44
CA GLY A 319 -11.41 -4.46 4.99
C GLY A 319 -11.89 -5.87 4.65
N SER A 320 -11.14 -6.86 5.12
CA SER A 320 -11.28 -8.29 4.81
C SER A 320 -12.55 -8.95 5.35
N SER A 321 -13.31 -8.22 6.17
CA SER A 321 -14.61 -8.66 6.69
C SER A 321 -15.80 -8.09 5.93
N SER A 322 -15.55 -7.27 4.90
CA SER A 322 -16.60 -6.71 4.05
C SER A 322 -17.37 -7.80 3.31
N GLU A 323 -18.65 -7.54 2.98
CA GLU A 323 -19.49 -8.47 2.21
C GLU A 323 -19.05 -8.57 0.74
N TYR A 324 -18.12 -7.71 0.31
CA TYR A 324 -17.54 -7.75 -1.03
C TYR A 324 -16.43 -8.80 -1.07
N VAL A 325 -16.81 -10.00 -1.49
CA VAL A 325 -15.84 -11.05 -1.79
C VAL A 325 -15.76 -11.17 -3.30
N LYS A 326 -14.66 -10.69 -3.89
CA LYS A 326 -14.31 -11.04 -5.26
C LYS A 326 -13.87 -12.51 -5.24
N GLN A 327 -14.84 -13.41 -5.15
CA GLN A 327 -14.59 -14.84 -5.34
C GLN A 327 -14.04 -14.99 -6.75
N HIS A 328 -12.91 -15.69 -6.89
CA HIS A 328 -12.52 -16.24 -8.16
C HIS A 328 -13.70 -17.10 -8.62
N THR A 329 -14.51 -16.61 -9.57
CA THR A 329 -15.55 -17.45 -10.16
C THR A 329 -14.83 -18.34 -11.14
N ASP A 330 -14.22 -19.40 -10.62
CA ASP A 330 -14.00 -20.59 -11.39
C ASP A 330 -15.40 -21.18 -11.61
N ASP A 331 -16.12 -20.60 -12.57
CA ASP A 331 -17.33 -21.16 -13.14
C ASP A 331 -16.89 -22.46 -13.80
N PHE A 332 -16.82 -23.52 -12.99
CA PHE A 332 -16.67 -24.90 -13.40
C PHE A 332 -17.84 -25.23 -14.33
N GLY A 333 -17.67 -24.87 -15.60
CA GLY A 333 -18.59 -25.11 -16.69
C GLY A 333 -18.71 -26.59 -17.01
N PHE A 334 -19.27 -27.37 -16.09
CA PHE A 334 -19.72 -28.73 -16.34
C PHE A 334 -21.05 -28.65 -17.08
N GLY A 335 -21.01 -28.91 -18.39
CA GLY A 335 -22.10 -28.76 -19.35
C GLY A 335 -23.52 -29.03 -18.82
N GLY A 336 -24.27 -27.94 -18.62
CA GLY A 336 -25.69 -27.95 -18.30
C GLY A 336 -26.44 -26.95 -19.16
N PHE A 337 -27.20 -27.45 -20.14
CA PHE A 337 -28.14 -26.67 -20.96
C PHE A 337 -28.95 -25.66 -20.12
N SER A 338 -28.85 -24.36 -20.46
CA SER A 338 -29.90 -23.38 -20.15
C SER A 338 -30.14 -22.42 -21.32
N PRO A 339 -31.40 -21.98 -21.54
CA PRO A 339 -31.89 -21.55 -22.84
C PRO A 339 -31.66 -20.06 -23.07
N GLN A 340 -31.23 -19.76 -24.28
CA GLN A 340 -31.04 -18.43 -24.87
C GLN A 340 -32.29 -17.53 -24.74
N SER A 341 -32.19 -16.43 -23.97
CA SER A 341 -33.13 -15.31 -24.05
C SER A 341 -32.39 -14.00 -24.38
N LYS A 342 -32.72 -13.46 -25.55
CA LYS A 342 -32.29 -12.18 -26.14
C LYS A 342 -32.58 -10.97 -25.25
N LYS A 343 -31.67 -9.99 -25.23
CA LYS A 343 -31.89 -8.58 -24.84
C LYS A 343 -30.85 -7.74 -25.61
N SER A 344 -31.17 -7.20 -26.78
CA SER A 344 -31.72 -5.87 -27.10
C SER A 344 -30.80 -4.70 -26.71
N ASP A 345 -30.02 -4.26 -27.70
CA ASP A 345 -29.25 -3.01 -27.76
C ASP A 345 -30.12 -1.77 -27.53
N THR A 346 -29.69 -0.92 -26.61
CA THR A 346 -29.79 0.55 -26.69
C THR A 346 -28.80 1.12 -25.68
N ASP A 347 -27.62 1.50 -26.14
CA ASP A 347 -26.56 2.07 -25.32
C ASP A 347 -26.55 3.60 -25.43
N THR A 348 -26.78 4.26 -24.30
CA THR A 348 -26.62 5.70 -24.10
C THR A 348 -25.50 5.83 -23.09
N ALA A 349 -24.33 6.24 -23.57
CA ALA A 349 -23.11 6.40 -22.77
C ALA A 349 -23.37 7.27 -21.53
N THR A 350 -23.46 6.60 -20.38
CA THR A 350 -23.32 7.17 -19.05
C THR A 350 -22.23 6.33 -18.40
N THR A 351 -21.06 6.90 -18.19
CA THR A 351 -19.93 6.26 -17.51
C THR A 351 -20.25 6.16 -16.01
N SER A 352 -21.04 5.15 -15.62
CA SER A 352 -20.94 4.61 -14.28
C SER A 352 -19.95 3.46 -14.35
N GLU A 353 -18.79 3.64 -13.75
CA GLU A 353 -17.97 2.49 -13.35
C GLU A 353 -18.87 1.61 -12.47
N THR A 354 -19.13 0.39 -12.93
CA THR A 354 -19.89 -0.60 -12.15
C THR A 354 -19.06 -0.99 -10.94
N GLU A 355 -19.66 -1.32 -9.80
CA GLU A 355 -18.98 -1.84 -8.59
C GLU A 355 -17.95 -2.95 -8.88
N ASP A 356 -18.08 -3.65 -10.02
CA ASP A 356 -17.17 -4.69 -10.50
C ASP A 356 -15.82 -4.18 -11.06
N SER A 357 -15.62 -2.87 -11.32
CA SER A 357 -14.33 -2.32 -11.82
C SER A 357 -13.41 -1.75 -10.73
N ILE A 358 -13.92 -1.56 -9.51
CA ILE A 358 -13.17 -1.01 -8.39
C ILE A 358 -12.35 -2.13 -7.75
N SER A 359 -11.01 -2.00 -7.66
CA SER A 359 -10.15 -3.09 -7.22
C SER A 359 -10.00 -3.26 -5.71
N ARG A 360 -10.14 -2.19 -4.91
CA ARG A 360 -10.15 -2.22 -3.43
C ARG A 360 -8.94 -2.88 -2.76
N LYS A 361 -7.79 -2.82 -3.40
CA LYS A 361 -6.56 -3.49 -2.96
C LYS A 361 -5.81 -2.63 -1.94
N GLY A 362 -4.96 -3.27 -1.14
CA GLY A 362 -4.09 -2.51 -0.25
C GLY A 362 -3.04 -1.74 -1.06
N ILE A 363 -2.11 -2.47 -1.66
CA ILE A 363 -1.08 -1.91 -2.54
C ILE A 363 -1.24 -2.54 -3.92
N LYS A 364 -1.43 -1.71 -4.94
CA LYS A 364 -1.56 -2.14 -6.33
C LYS A 364 -0.55 -1.46 -7.24
N SER A 365 0.09 -2.28 -8.06
CA SER A 365 1.08 -1.90 -9.06
C SER A 365 0.64 -2.39 -10.44
N GLY A 366 0.58 -1.51 -11.42
CA GLY A 366 0.26 -1.85 -12.81
C GLY A 366 1.40 -2.59 -13.53
N SER A 367 2.62 -2.50 -12.99
CA SER A 367 3.80 -3.27 -13.41
C SER A 367 4.54 -3.80 -12.17
N ASP A 368 5.85 -4.03 -12.28
CA ASP A 368 6.65 -4.62 -11.21
C ASP A 368 6.54 -3.88 -9.87
N MET A 369 6.54 -4.66 -8.79
CA MET A 369 6.55 -4.17 -7.43
C MET A 369 7.81 -4.63 -6.68
N TYR A 370 8.46 -3.70 -5.99
CA TYR A 370 9.67 -3.93 -5.22
C TYR A 370 9.47 -3.53 -3.75
N ILE A 371 9.46 -4.52 -2.86
CA ILE A 371 9.35 -4.32 -1.42
C ILE A 371 10.68 -4.69 -0.77
N ASN A 372 11.50 -3.69 -0.50
CA ASN A 372 12.84 -3.87 0.06
C ASN A 372 12.85 -3.87 1.60
N GLY A 373 11.84 -3.26 2.23
CA GLY A 373 11.73 -3.13 3.68
C GLY A 373 10.44 -2.45 4.13
N GLY A 374 10.40 -2.05 5.41
CA GLY A 374 9.25 -1.42 6.04
C GLY A 374 8.39 -2.35 6.90
N SER A 375 7.36 -1.79 7.53
CA SER A 375 6.31 -2.52 8.25
C SER A 375 4.99 -2.24 7.55
N ILE A 376 4.30 -3.29 7.09
CA ILE A 376 3.03 -3.18 6.37
C ILE A 376 1.97 -3.99 7.11
N THR A 377 0.97 -3.30 7.65
CA THR A 377 -0.24 -3.89 8.22
C THR A 377 -1.40 -3.53 7.30
N ALA A 378 -2.10 -4.54 6.77
CA ALA A 378 -3.16 -4.32 5.79
C ALA A 378 -4.40 -5.16 6.12
N ASP A 379 -5.56 -4.52 6.15
CA ASP A 379 -6.87 -5.17 6.20
C ASP A 379 -7.69 -4.73 4.97
N CYS A 380 -7.83 -5.62 3.99
CA CYS A 380 -8.28 -5.28 2.64
C CYS A 380 -9.45 -6.16 2.21
N SER A 381 -10.46 -5.60 1.53
CA SER A 381 -11.56 -6.40 0.97
C SER A 381 -11.16 -7.23 -0.24
N SER A 382 -10.20 -6.73 -1.03
CA SER A 382 -9.49 -7.49 -2.06
C SER A 382 -8.04 -7.66 -1.61
N ASP A 383 -7.12 -7.88 -2.56
CA ASP A 383 -5.78 -8.30 -2.24
C ASP A 383 -5.03 -7.27 -1.41
N SER A 384 -4.27 -7.72 -0.41
CA SER A 384 -3.47 -6.79 0.39
C SER A 384 -2.30 -6.24 -0.43
N ILE A 385 -1.65 -7.08 -1.24
CA ILE A 385 -0.53 -6.72 -2.11
C ILE A 385 -0.75 -7.32 -3.50
N HIS A 386 -0.71 -6.50 -4.55
CA HIS A 386 -1.01 -6.94 -5.92
C HIS A 386 -0.15 -6.25 -6.97
N SER A 387 0.34 -7.03 -7.92
CA SER A 387 0.99 -6.52 -9.13
C SER A 387 0.45 -7.23 -10.37
N ASN A 388 0.15 -6.46 -11.41
CA ASN A 388 -0.17 -6.99 -12.74
C ASN A 388 1.09 -7.52 -13.49
N SER A 389 2.21 -7.72 -12.78
CA SER A 389 3.49 -8.20 -13.30
C SER A 389 4.20 -9.01 -12.20
N ASP A 390 5.45 -8.68 -11.88
CA ASP A 390 6.25 -9.36 -10.87
C ASP A 390 6.19 -8.64 -9.50
N ILE A 391 6.25 -9.40 -8.42
CA ILE A 391 6.51 -8.91 -7.06
C ILE A 391 7.85 -9.45 -6.58
N THR A 392 8.73 -8.57 -6.11
CA THR A 392 9.94 -8.95 -5.36
C THR A 392 9.88 -8.41 -3.93
N ILE A 393 9.87 -9.32 -2.96
CA ILE A 393 9.99 -9.01 -1.53
C ILE A 393 11.41 -9.35 -1.08
N SER A 394 12.23 -8.35 -0.82
CA SER A 394 13.60 -8.51 -0.31
C SER A 394 13.68 -8.41 1.22
N GLY A 395 12.67 -7.84 1.87
CA GLY A 395 12.62 -7.61 3.31
C GLY A 395 11.31 -6.96 3.77
N GLY A 396 11.23 -6.65 5.06
CA GLY A 396 10.06 -6.03 5.69
C GLY A 396 9.32 -6.94 6.66
N ASN A 397 8.38 -6.37 7.41
CA ASN A 397 7.45 -7.09 8.29
C ASN A 397 6.03 -6.87 7.78
N PHE A 398 5.27 -7.94 7.60
CA PHE A 398 3.92 -7.88 7.04
C PHE A 398 2.94 -8.56 7.98
N GLU A 399 1.81 -7.89 8.24
CA GLU A 399 0.64 -8.46 8.89
C GLU A 399 -0.57 -8.23 7.98
N LEU A 400 -1.00 -9.27 7.28
CA LEU A 400 -1.96 -9.15 6.17
C LEU A 400 -3.27 -9.88 6.50
N SER A 401 -4.38 -9.18 6.30
CA SER A 401 -5.73 -9.74 6.27
C SER A 401 -6.40 -9.32 4.96
N SER A 402 -6.83 -10.29 4.17
CA SER A 402 -7.41 -10.07 2.84
C SER A 402 -8.76 -10.77 2.72
N GLY A 403 -9.69 -10.17 1.97
CA GLY A 403 -10.91 -10.83 1.51
C GLY A 403 -10.71 -11.68 0.25
N SER A 404 -9.55 -11.56 -0.40
CA SER A 404 -9.12 -12.29 -1.60
C SER A 404 -7.70 -12.83 -1.37
N GLN A 405 -6.75 -12.67 -2.28
CA GLN A 405 -5.37 -13.12 -2.07
C GLN A 405 -4.64 -12.23 -1.07
N ALA A 406 -3.75 -12.76 -0.24
CA ALA A 406 -2.91 -11.87 0.57
C ALA A 406 -1.84 -11.17 -0.31
N VAL A 407 -1.14 -11.94 -1.14
CA VAL A 407 -0.16 -11.44 -2.11
C VAL A 407 -0.39 -12.09 -3.47
N HIS A 408 -0.64 -11.28 -4.50
CA HIS A 408 -0.90 -11.74 -5.87
C HIS A 408 0.06 -11.05 -6.86
N ALA A 409 0.78 -11.84 -7.65
CA ALA A 409 1.54 -11.34 -8.81
C ALA A 409 1.08 -12.08 -10.06
N ASP A 410 0.67 -11.38 -11.13
CA ASP A 410 0.23 -12.06 -12.36
C ASP A 410 1.31 -13.02 -12.92
N ASN A 411 2.60 -12.63 -12.79
CA ASN A 411 3.73 -13.38 -13.34
C ASN A 411 4.53 -14.09 -12.23
N THR A 412 5.47 -13.40 -11.60
CA THR A 412 6.40 -14.00 -10.62
C THR A 412 6.30 -13.33 -9.27
N LEU A 413 6.10 -14.13 -8.22
CA LEU A 413 6.31 -13.71 -6.83
C LEU A 413 7.66 -14.26 -6.34
N SER A 414 8.57 -13.36 -5.93
CA SER A 414 9.88 -13.71 -5.39
C SER A 414 10.05 -13.22 -3.95
N VAL A 415 10.00 -14.13 -2.99
CA VAL A 415 10.32 -13.90 -1.58
C VAL A 415 11.80 -14.22 -1.34
N LYS A 416 12.58 -13.18 -1.05
CA LYS A 416 14.03 -13.22 -0.82
C LYS A 416 14.40 -12.84 0.62
N GLY A 417 13.41 -12.55 1.47
CA GLY A 417 13.58 -12.14 2.85
C GLY A 417 12.28 -11.56 3.43
N GLY A 418 12.34 -11.08 4.67
CA GLY A 418 11.20 -10.50 5.39
C GLY A 418 10.44 -11.50 6.28
N ASN A 419 9.52 -10.98 7.09
CA ASN A 419 8.58 -11.74 7.91
C ASN A 419 7.16 -11.47 7.39
N ILE A 420 6.58 -12.44 6.68
CA ILE A 420 5.27 -12.36 6.06
C ILE A 420 4.28 -13.16 6.90
N ASN A 421 3.43 -12.47 7.66
CA ASN A 421 2.39 -13.09 8.47
C ASN A 421 1.02 -12.79 7.87
N ILE A 422 0.41 -13.80 7.24
CA ILE A 422 -0.94 -13.74 6.67
C ILE A 422 -1.89 -14.32 7.72
N LEU A 423 -2.69 -13.43 8.31
CA LEU A 423 -3.65 -13.77 9.36
C LEU A 423 -4.95 -14.36 8.80
N LYS A 424 -5.30 -13.96 7.58
CA LYS A 424 -6.49 -14.39 6.85
C LYS A 424 -6.34 -14.03 5.37
N SER A 425 -6.74 -14.94 4.49
CA SER A 425 -7.00 -14.66 3.08
C SER A 425 -7.89 -15.74 2.45
N TYR A 426 -8.38 -15.51 1.24
CA TYR A 426 -8.92 -16.58 0.42
C TYR A 426 -7.78 -17.53 0.03
N GLU A 427 -6.75 -17.01 -0.63
CA GLU A 427 -5.48 -17.72 -0.85
C GLU A 427 -4.32 -16.93 -0.26
N GLY A 428 -3.26 -17.60 0.18
CA GLY A 428 -2.09 -16.94 0.76
C GLY A 428 -1.27 -16.19 -0.30
N LEU A 429 -0.46 -16.94 -1.04
CA LEU A 429 0.42 -16.44 -2.09
C LEU A 429 -0.01 -16.99 -3.46
N GLU A 430 -0.27 -16.11 -4.42
CA GLU A 430 -0.66 -16.49 -5.79
C GLU A 430 0.27 -15.86 -6.83
N ALA A 431 0.75 -16.66 -7.79
CA ALA A 431 1.40 -16.20 -9.01
C ALA A 431 1.51 -17.31 -10.06
N SER A 432 1.92 -17.02 -11.30
CA SER A 432 2.34 -18.10 -12.21
C SER A 432 3.57 -18.85 -11.65
N VAL A 433 4.55 -18.12 -11.13
CA VAL A 433 5.74 -18.69 -10.48
C VAL A 433 5.95 -18.09 -9.10
N ILE A 434 6.00 -18.93 -8.08
CA ILE A 434 6.29 -18.53 -6.70
C ILE A 434 7.68 -19.04 -6.32
N ASN A 435 8.59 -18.13 -5.96
CA ASN A 435 9.93 -18.45 -5.51
C ASN A 435 10.12 -17.98 -4.05
N VAL A 436 10.45 -18.91 -3.15
CA VAL A 436 10.85 -18.61 -1.76
C VAL A 436 12.30 -19.03 -1.57
N SER A 437 13.18 -18.05 -1.43
CA SER A 437 14.63 -18.27 -1.28
C SER A 437 15.16 -17.93 0.10
N ASP A 438 14.46 -17.07 0.84
CA ASP A 438 14.69 -16.77 2.25
C ASP A 438 13.43 -16.11 2.84
N GLY A 439 13.46 -15.78 4.13
CA GLY A 439 12.35 -15.14 4.85
C GLY A 439 11.58 -16.10 5.76
N ASP A 440 10.62 -15.56 6.49
CA ASP A 440 9.70 -16.29 7.38
C ASP A 440 8.26 -16.03 6.92
N VAL A 441 7.61 -17.06 6.40
CA VAL A 441 6.27 -16.99 5.80
C VAL A 441 5.32 -17.84 6.63
N SER A 442 4.28 -17.23 7.18
CA SER A 442 3.23 -17.90 7.96
C SER A 442 1.88 -17.57 7.34
N ILE A 443 1.10 -18.59 6.97
CA ILE A 443 -0.13 -18.43 6.21
C ILE A 443 -1.31 -19.09 6.91
N VAL A 444 -2.41 -18.33 7.01
CA VAL A 444 -3.75 -18.83 7.28
C VAL A 444 -4.67 -18.41 6.14
N SER A 445 -5.25 -19.38 5.43
CA SER A 445 -6.11 -19.15 4.24
C SER A 445 -7.35 -20.06 4.21
N ASP A 446 -8.42 -19.56 3.59
CA ASP A 446 -9.71 -20.27 3.44
C ASP A 446 -9.73 -21.27 2.27
N ASP A 447 -8.87 -21.05 1.29
CA ASP A 447 -8.52 -21.94 0.18
C ASP A 447 -7.02 -22.20 0.25
N ASP A 448 -6.24 -21.98 -0.81
CA ASP A 448 -4.89 -22.49 -0.88
C ASP A 448 -3.87 -21.62 -0.13
N GLY A 449 -2.86 -22.25 0.48
CA GLY A 449 -1.76 -21.51 1.11
C GLY A 449 -0.87 -20.85 0.06
N PHE A 450 -0.43 -21.65 -0.91
CA PHE A 450 0.28 -21.22 -2.11
C PHE A 450 -0.50 -21.73 -3.32
N ASN A 451 -0.72 -20.88 -4.33
CA ASN A 451 -1.33 -21.28 -5.58
C ASN A 451 -0.47 -20.81 -6.76
N ALA A 452 0.20 -21.74 -7.44
CA ALA A 452 0.86 -21.46 -8.70
C ALA A 452 -0.08 -21.71 -9.90
N SER A 453 -0.67 -20.63 -10.43
CA SER A 453 -1.72 -20.65 -11.46
C SER A 453 -1.53 -19.55 -12.52
N ASP A 454 -2.09 -19.73 -13.71
CA ASP A 454 -2.26 -18.69 -14.73
C ASP A 454 -3.70 -18.18 -14.83
N GLY A 455 -4.54 -18.48 -13.83
CA GLY A 455 -5.98 -18.20 -13.83
C GLY A 455 -6.78 -18.95 -14.90
N SER A 456 -6.17 -19.91 -15.63
CA SER A 456 -6.87 -20.68 -16.65
C SER A 456 -7.50 -21.95 -16.09
N SER A 457 -8.68 -22.30 -16.59
CA SER A 457 -9.34 -23.58 -16.27
C SER A 457 -8.61 -24.81 -16.79
N GLN A 458 -7.48 -24.66 -17.49
CA GLN A 458 -6.74 -25.77 -18.07
C GLN A 458 -5.95 -26.54 -17.00
N GLY A 459 -5.43 -25.85 -15.98
CA GLY A 459 -4.77 -26.46 -14.81
C GLY A 459 -5.75 -27.24 -13.94
N ALA A 460 -6.97 -26.71 -13.75
CA ALA A 460 -8.04 -27.32 -12.95
C ALA A 460 -8.52 -28.71 -13.45
N MET A 461 -8.06 -29.19 -14.61
CA MET A 461 -8.35 -30.51 -15.16
C MET A 461 -7.26 -31.55 -14.88
N GLY A 462 -6.30 -31.22 -14.02
CA GLY A 462 -5.20 -32.09 -13.61
C GLY A 462 -4.14 -32.30 -14.69
N GLN A 463 -4.09 -31.44 -15.71
CA GLN A 463 -3.03 -31.44 -16.71
C GLN A 463 -1.97 -30.41 -16.33
N GLY A 464 -0.76 -30.90 -16.10
CA GLY A 464 0.40 -30.07 -15.82
C GLY A 464 0.67 -29.05 -16.92
N ILE A 465 0.86 -27.79 -16.52
CA ILE A 465 1.28 -26.69 -17.40
C ILE A 465 2.74 -26.34 -17.08
N ASP A 466 3.59 -26.36 -18.11
CA ASP A 466 4.99 -25.93 -17.99
C ASP A 466 5.05 -24.42 -17.70
N GLY A 467 5.88 -24.01 -16.74
CA GLY A 467 6.04 -22.61 -16.34
C GLY A 467 5.14 -22.17 -15.18
N LEU A 468 4.31 -23.07 -14.64
CA LEU A 468 3.62 -22.85 -13.37
C LEU A 468 4.34 -23.60 -12.26
N GLU A 469 4.89 -22.88 -11.27
CA GLU A 469 5.85 -23.49 -10.35
C GLU A 469 5.81 -22.87 -8.95
N VAL A 470 5.92 -23.73 -7.93
CA VAL A 470 6.33 -23.33 -6.57
C VAL A 470 7.73 -23.84 -6.30
N ASN A 471 8.65 -22.93 -6.04
CA ASN A 471 10.07 -23.20 -5.81
C ASN A 471 10.48 -22.70 -4.42
N ILE A 472 10.74 -23.61 -3.48
CA ILE A 472 11.22 -23.31 -2.13
C ILE A 472 12.68 -23.77 -1.99
N SER A 473 13.60 -22.83 -1.86
CA SER A 473 15.04 -23.08 -1.75
C SER A 473 15.65 -22.63 -0.42
N GLY A 474 14.89 -21.91 0.41
CA GLY A 474 15.33 -21.43 1.72
C GLY A 474 14.19 -20.86 2.55
N GLY A 475 14.52 -20.20 3.66
CA GLY A 475 13.54 -19.61 4.58
C GLY A 475 12.80 -20.61 5.47
N THR A 476 11.81 -20.10 6.19
CA THR A 476 10.84 -20.86 6.99
C THR A 476 9.45 -20.61 6.42
N VAL A 477 8.72 -21.67 6.14
CA VAL A 477 7.35 -21.62 5.61
C VAL A 477 6.46 -22.44 6.52
N TYR A 478 5.39 -21.81 7.02
CA TYR A 478 4.31 -22.44 7.75
C TYR A 478 2.99 -22.14 7.04
N VAL A 479 2.22 -23.19 6.74
CA VAL A 479 0.92 -23.06 6.09
C VAL A 479 -0.14 -23.82 6.89
N ASN A 480 -1.24 -23.14 7.19
CA ASN A 480 -2.48 -23.70 7.69
C ASN A 480 -3.63 -23.23 6.79
N ALA A 481 -3.90 -24.02 5.76
CA ALA A 481 -4.87 -23.75 4.72
C ALA A 481 -6.08 -24.68 4.86
N GLU A 482 -7.29 -24.18 4.62
CA GLU A 482 -8.48 -25.03 4.49
C GLU A 482 -8.59 -25.65 3.09
N GLY A 483 -7.99 -25.01 2.07
CA GLY A 483 -7.68 -25.51 0.73
C GLY A 483 -6.42 -26.37 0.69
N ASP A 484 -5.77 -26.47 -0.46
CA ASP A 484 -4.47 -27.11 -0.57
C ASP A 484 -3.39 -26.32 0.17
N GLY A 485 -2.45 -27.03 0.79
CA GLY A 485 -1.36 -26.35 1.50
C GLY A 485 -0.45 -25.60 0.53
N ILE A 486 0.14 -26.35 -0.40
CA ILE A 486 0.89 -25.81 -1.54
C ILE A 486 0.31 -26.46 -2.79
N ASP A 487 -0.34 -25.67 -3.64
CA ASP A 487 -0.86 -26.08 -4.94
C ASP A 487 0.00 -25.51 -6.08
N SER A 488 0.16 -26.32 -7.12
CA SER A 488 0.69 -25.89 -8.39
C SER A 488 0.04 -26.63 -9.55
N ASN A 489 -0.48 -25.83 -10.48
CA ASN A 489 -0.92 -26.34 -11.78
C ASN A 489 0.24 -26.83 -12.67
N GLY A 490 1.48 -26.70 -12.23
CA GLY A 490 2.67 -27.33 -12.79
C GLY A 490 3.44 -28.10 -11.71
N THR A 491 4.64 -27.64 -11.33
CA THR A 491 5.55 -28.39 -10.43
C THR A 491 5.74 -27.74 -9.07
N ILE A 492 5.99 -28.58 -8.05
CA ILE A 492 6.50 -28.13 -6.74
C ILE A 492 7.92 -28.63 -6.56
N ASN A 493 8.85 -27.71 -6.27
CA ASN A 493 10.25 -28.01 -6.02
C ASN A 493 10.68 -27.47 -4.64
N ILE A 494 11.10 -28.35 -3.74
CA ILE A 494 11.62 -28.01 -2.41
C ILE A 494 13.08 -28.48 -2.30
N SER A 495 14.00 -27.52 -2.35
CA SER A 495 15.46 -27.75 -2.34
C SER A 495 16.17 -27.25 -1.09
N GLY A 496 15.46 -26.53 -0.22
CA GLY A 496 16.00 -26.01 1.02
C GLY A 496 14.91 -25.44 1.94
N GLY A 497 15.33 -24.81 3.03
CA GLY A 497 14.43 -24.21 4.02
C GLY A 497 13.76 -25.22 4.96
N THR A 498 12.84 -24.73 5.77
CA THR A 498 11.95 -25.53 6.62
C THR A 498 10.51 -25.24 6.23
N VAL A 499 9.80 -26.24 5.72
CA VAL A 499 8.41 -26.15 5.27
C VAL A 499 7.55 -27.02 6.17
N THR A 500 6.58 -26.41 6.84
CA THR A 500 5.56 -27.10 7.64
C THR A 500 4.19 -26.79 7.06
N VAL A 501 3.46 -27.82 6.66
CA VAL A 501 2.10 -27.69 6.15
C VAL A 501 1.17 -28.53 7.00
N ASP A 502 0.24 -27.86 7.67
CA ASP A 502 -0.88 -28.53 8.32
C ASP A 502 -1.85 -28.98 7.21
N GLY A 503 -2.00 -30.29 7.03
CA GLY A 503 -2.81 -30.83 5.96
C GLY A 503 -4.29 -30.47 6.12
N PRO A 504 -4.96 -30.11 5.02
CA PRO A 504 -6.34 -29.67 5.08
C PRO A 504 -7.27 -30.79 5.54
N SER A 505 -8.29 -30.41 6.30
CA SER A 505 -9.33 -31.34 6.77
C SER A 505 -10.48 -31.50 5.78
N ARG A 506 -10.59 -30.59 4.80
CA ARG A 506 -11.63 -30.54 3.78
C ARG A 506 -11.32 -31.56 2.67
N GLY A 507 -12.31 -32.40 2.34
CA GLY A 507 -12.12 -33.45 1.34
C GLY A 507 -11.98 -32.88 -0.07
N GLY A 508 -11.02 -33.42 -0.84
CA GLY A 508 -10.67 -32.91 -2.17
C GLY A 508 -9.32 -32.21 -2.20
N ASN A 509 -8.76 -31.89 -1.03
CA ASN A 509 -7.53 -31.14 -0.88
C ASN A 509 -6.39 -32.02 -0.34
N SER A 510 -5.15 -31.56 -0.50
CA SER A 510 -3.89 -32.19 -0.14
C SER A 510 -2.93 -31.15 0.45
N SER A 511 -2.01 -31.60 1.31
CA SER A 511 -0.99 -30.69 1.84
C SER A 511 -0.02 -30.20 0.77
N LEU A 512 0.26 -31.03 -0.24
CA LEU A 512 0.99 -30.66 -1.45
C LEU A 512 0.19 -31.21 -2.64
N ASP A 513 -0.25 -30.35 -3.56
CA ASP A 513 -0.90 -30.73 -4.81
C ASP A 513 -0.11 -30.21 -6.02
N SER A 514 0.09 -31.07 -7.00
CA SER A 514 0.86 -30.74 -8.19
C SER A 514 0.45 -31.58 -9.39
N ASN A 515 0.19 -30.88 -10.49
CA ASN A 515 -0.21 -31.52 -11.75
C ASN A 515 0.96 -32.12 -12.57
N SER A 516 2.20 -31.66 -12.35
CA SER A 516 3.41 -32.11 -13.07
C SER A 516 4.42 -32.83 -12.18
N GLY A 517 4.24 -32.82 -10.85
CA GLY A 517 5.03 -33.59 -9.90
C GLY A 517 5.73 -32.75 -8.83
N ILE A 518 6.09 -33.44 -7.74
CA ILE A 518 6.72 -32.86 -6.56
C ILE A 518 8.15 -33.39 -6.45
N SER A 519 9.12 -32.48 -6.36
CA SER A 519 10.53 -32.79 -6.09
C SER A 519 10.93 -32.23 -4.73
N VAL A 520 11.51 -33.08 -3.87
CA VAL A 520 12.10 -32.67 -2.59
C VAL A 520 13.53 -33.19 -2.55
N ASP A 521 14.50 -32.31 -2.83
CA ASP A 521 15.93 -32.66 -2.93
C ASP A 521 16.81 -31.99 -1.86
N GLY A 522 16.21 -31.20 -0.96
CA GLY A 522 16.85 -30.66 0.23
C GLY A 522 15.87 -30.07 1.25
N GLY A 523 16.40 -29.43 2.30
CA GLY A 523 15.60 -28.81 3.35
C GLY A 523 14.93 -29.78 4.33
N THR A 524 13.91 -29.28 5.05
CA THR A 524 13.02 -30.06 5.91
C THR A 524 11.58 -29.83 5.48
N LEU A 525 10.86 -30.90 5.16
CA LEU A 525 9.41 -30.87 4.89
C LEU A 525 8.68 -31.67 5.97
N ILE A 526 7.74 -31.02 6.64
CA ILE A 526 6.81 -31.63 7.58
C ILE A 526 5.41 -31.40 7.02
N THR A 527 4.68 -32.48 6.84
CA THR A 527 3.29 -32.44 6.39
C THR A 527 2.49 -33.49 7.16
N VAL A 528 1.28 -33.14 7.59
CA VAL A 528 0.42 -33.96 8.48
C VAL A 528 -0.94 -34.26 7.88
#